data_AF-A0A2E1I2I2-F1
#
_entry.id   AF-A0A2E1I2I2-F1
#
_cell.length_a   1.000
_cell.length_b   1.000
_cell.length_c   1.000
_cell.angle_alpha   90.00
_cell.angle_beta   90.00
_cell.angle_gamma   90.00
#
_symmetry.space_group_name_H-M   'P 1'
#
loop_
_entity.id
_entity.type
_entity.pdbx_description
1 polymer ?
#
loop_
_entity_poly.entity_id
_entity_poly.type
_entity_poly.pdbx_seq_one_letter_code
_entity_poly.pdbx_strand_id
1 'polypeptide(L)'
;MSRKIKLGILGGGGDSLIGVLHRVAANMFDKYEIVGGVFNPNFKENIEFAKTLGINSSRIYEDYESLIEEESKLNSSEKMQVISVLTPNFLHYPMAKKL
;
A
#
# COMPACT_ATOMS: atom_id res chain seq x y z
N MET A 1 -8.92 -0.12 22.62
CA MET A 1 -8.35 -0.92 21.50
C MET A 1 -7.19 -0.13 20.92
N SER A 2 -5.99 -0.72 20.85
CA SER A 2 -4.85 -0.06 20.21
C SER A 2 -5.19 0.17 18.73
N ARG A 3 -5.05 1.41 18.23
CA ARG A 3 -5.33 1.74 16.83
C ARG A 3 -4.17 1.17 15.99
N LYS A 4 -4.44 0.14 15.18
CA LYS A 4 -3.44 -0.42 14.25
C LYS A 4 -2.88 0.70 13.36
N ILE A 5 -1.60 0.59 13.01
CA ILE A 5 -0.95 1.53 12.11
C ILE A 5 -1.46 1.26 10.69
N LYS A 6 -2.06 2.27 10.06
CA LYS A 6 -2.54 2.14 8.67
C LYS A 6 -1.36 2.11 7.70
N LEU A 7 -1.20 0.98 7.02
CA LEU A 7 -0.13 0.68 6.10
C LEU A 7 -0.63 0.74 4.66
N GLY A 8 0.04 1.54 3.82
CA GLY A 8 -0.04 1.46 2.37
C GLY A 8 1.13 0.66 1.78
N ILE A 9 0.96 0.15 0.57
CA ILE A 9 2.01 -0.62 -0.12
C ILE A 9 2.20 -0.08 -1.54
N LEU A 10 3.46 0.08 -1.97
CA LEU A 10 3.83 0.38 -3.36
C LEU A 10 4.59 -0.83 -3.93
N GLY A 11 4.10 -1.42 -5.02
CA GLY A 11 4.61 -2.67 -5.60
C GLY A 11 4.14 -3.92 -4.85
N GLY A 12 4.84 -5.05 -5.03
CA GLY A 12 4.54 -6.29 -4.31
C GLY A 12 3.20 -6.96 -4.66
N GLY A 13 2.61 -6.63 -5.81
CA GLY A 13 1.41 -7.28 -6.34
C GLY A 13 1.67 -8.66 -6.94
N GLY A 14 0.59 -9.33 -7.36
CA GLY A 14 0.64 -10.58 -8.11
C GLY A 14 1.39 -11.71 -7.40
N ASP A 15 2.35 -12.30 -8.11
CA ASP A 15 3.22 -13.41 -7.68
C ASP A 15 4.49 -12.95 -6.94
N SER A 16 4.58 -11.67 -6.56
CA SER A 16 5.74 -11.14 -5.83
C SER A 16 5.92 -11.80 -4.47
N LEU A 17 7.00 -12.59 -4.33
CA LEU A 17 7.42 -13.16 -3.05
C LEU A 17 7.70 -12.08 -2.01
N ILE A 18 8.31 -10.96 -2.43
CA ILE A 18 8.56 -9.80 -1.55
C ILE A 18 7.23 -9.26 -1.03
N GLY A 19 6.24 -9.10 -1.91
CA GLY A 19 4.88 -8.73 -1.54
C GLY A 19 4.27 -9.64 -0.48
N VAL A 20 4.33 -10.96 -0.69
CA VAL A 20 3.81 -11.96 0.25
C VAL A 20 4.48 -11.83 1.62
N LEU A 21 5.82 -11.78 1.67
CA LEU A 21 6.57 -11.72 2.93
C LEU A 21 6.28 -10.44 3.72
N HIS A 22 6.18 -9.29 3.05
CA HIS A 22 5.82 -8.04 3.73
C HIS A 22 4.39 -8.02 4.26
N ARG A 23 3.43 -8.61 3.53
CA ARG A 23 2.06 -8.77 4.04
C ARG A 23 2.00 -9.71 5.24
N VAL A 24 2.76 -10.82 5.21
CA VAL A 24 2.88 -11.72 6.37
C VAL A 24 3.44 -10.95 7.57
N ALA A 25 4.57 -10.26 7.40
CA ALA A 25 5.19 -9.48 8.46
C ALA A 25 4.27 -8.39 9.04
N ALA A 26 3.53 -7.67 8.18
CA ALA A 26 2.57 -6.66 8.62
C ALA A 26 1.42 -7.23 9.47
N ASN A 27 1.00 -8.46 9.19
CA ASN A 27 -0.01 -9.17 9.97
C ASN A 27 0.54 -9.76 11.29
N MET A 28 1.86 -9.94 11.40
CA MET A 28 2.46 -10.42 12.65
C MET A 28 2.23 -9.40 13.77
N PHE A 29 1.80 -9.89 14.92
CA PHE A 29 1.57 -9.11 16.15
C PHE A 29 0.45 -8.06 16.09
N ASP A 30 -0.41 -8.11 15.07
CA ASP A 30 -1.63 -7.29 14.96
C ASP A 30 -1.35 -5.77 15.04
N LYS A 31 -0.18 -5.33 14.56
CA LYS A 31 0.27 -3.93 14.65
C LYS A 31 -0.15 -3.08 13.46
N TYR A 32 -0.30 -3.67 12.29
CA TYR A 32 -0.62 -2.97 11.06
C TYR A 32 -1.98 -3.38 10.51
N GLU A 33 -2.59 -2.45 9.79
CA GLU A 33 -3.75 -2.69 8.95
C GLU A 33 -3.38 -2.27 7.53
N ILE A 34 -3.39 -3.20 6.58
CA ILE A 34 -3.15 -2.88 5.17
C ILE A 34 -4.44 -2.29 4.62
N VAL A 35 -4.41 -0.99 4.31
CA VAL A 35 -5.63 -0.24 3.95
C VAL A 35 -5.71 0.11 2.47
N GLY A 36 -4.62 0.01 1.72
CA GLY A 36 -4.58 0.41 0.31
C GLY A 36 -3.18 0.38 -0.29
N GLY A 37 -3.05 0.86 -1.52
CA GLY A 37 -1.76 0.91 -2.20
C GLY A 37 -1.82 0.97 -3.72
N VAL A 38 -0.64 0.79 -4.32
CA VAL A 38 -0.42 0.64 -5.76
C VAL A 38 0.38 -0.64 -5.96
N PHE A 39 -0.30 -1.77 -6.19
CA PHE A 39 0.34 -3.08 -6.25
C PHE A 39 0.88 -3.42 -7.64
N ASN A 40 0.27 -2.87 -8.68
CA ASN A 40 0.57 -3.14 -10.09
C ASN A 40 0.42 -1.84 -10.91
N PRO A 41 1.32 -1.55 -11.87
CA PRO A 41 1.18 -0.40 -12.78
C PRO A 41 -0.05 -0.47 -13.69
N ASN A 42 -0.57 -1.67 -13.97
CA ASN A 42 -1.85 -1.83 -14.65
C ASN A 42 -2.98 -1.67 -13.62
N PHE A 43 -3.73 -0.56 -13.72
CA PHE A 43 -4.78 -0.23 -12.75
C PHE A 43 -5.87 -1.29 -12.61
N LYS A 44 -6.24 -1.95 -13.72
CA LYS A 44 -7.23 -3.04 -13.69
C LYS A 44 -6.70 -4.23 -12.89
N GLU A 45 -5.47 -4.67 -13.16
CA GLU A 45 -4.83 -5.75 -12.41
C GLU A 45 -4.61 -5.36 -10.94
N ASN A 46 -4.31 -4.08 -10.67
CA ASN A 46 -4.14 -3.54 -9.33
C ASN A 46 -5.42 -3.70 -8.49
N ILE A 47 -6.57 -3.30 -9.04
CA ILE A 47 -7.88 -3.47 -8.39
C ILE A 47 -8.21 -4.95 -8.17
N GLU A 48 -8.04 -5.79 -9.20
CA GLU A 48 -8.34 -7.22 -9.08
C GLU A 48 -7.48 -7.88 -8.01
N PHE A 49 -6.18 -7.56 -7.97
CA PHE A 49 -5.29 -8.04 -6.93
C PHE A 49 -5.72 -7.58 -5.53
N ALA A 50 -6.07 -6.31 -5.36
CA ALA A 50 -6.56 -5.79 -4.08
C ALA A 50 -7.83 -6.50 -3.58
N LYS A 51 -8.76 -6.83 -4.50
CA LYS A 51 -9.96 -7.62 -4.17
C LYS A 51 -9.60 -9.00 -3.63
N THR A 52 -8.58 -9.67 -4.20
CA THR A 52 -8.13 -10.98 -3.69
C THR A 52 -7.60 -10.90 -2.25
N LEU A 53 -7.11 -9.73 -1.83
CA LEU A 53 -6.61 -9.47 -0.48
C LEU A 53 -7.70 -8.94 0.47
N GLY A 54 -8.94 -8.74 0.00
CA GLY A 54 -10.01 -8.14 0.80
C GLY A 54 -9.81 -6.66 1.13
N ILE A 55 -8.96 -5.96 0.37
CA ILE A 55 -8.68 -4.53 0.56
C ILE A 55 -9.76 -3.71 -0.15
N ASN A 56 -10.22 -2.63 0.49
CA ASN A 56 -11.20 -1.73 -0.09
C ASN A 56 -10.65 -1.08 -1.38
N SER A 57 -11.36 -1.28 -2.49
CA SER A 57 -10.98 -0.73 -3.80
C SER A 57 -10.94 0.81 -3.83
N SER A 58 -11.60 1.49 -2.89
CA SER A 58 -11.56 2.97 -2.79
C SER A 58 -10.20 3.53 -2.37
N ARG A 59 -9.26 2.67 -1.95
CA ARG A 59 -7.88 3.06 -1.57
C ARG A 59 -6.82 2.38 -2.43
N ILE A 60 -7.23 2.04 -3.66
CA ILE A 60 -6.35 1.52 -4.69
C ILE A 60 -6.18 2.62 -5.73
N TYR A 61 -4.94 3.02 -5.94
CA TYR A 61 -4.60 4.19 -6.76
C TYR A 61 -3.93 3.77 -8.06
N GLU A 62 -4.02 4.61 -9.08
CA GLU A 62 -3.39 4.38 -10.39
C GLU A 62 -1.86 4.45 -10.28
N ASP A 63 -1.35 5.44 -9.56
CA ASP A 63 0.07 5.64 -9.31
C ASP A 63 0.32 6.18 -7.88
N TYR A 64 1.60 6.24 -7.50
CA TYR A 64 1.99 6.68 -6.17
C TYR A 64 1.83 8.19 -5.97
N GLU A 65 1.82 8.98 -7.04
CA GLU A 65 1.51 10.41 -6.97
C GLU A 65 0.04 10.64 -6.57
N SER A 66 -0.89 9.93 -7.22
CA SER A 66 -2.32 9.94 -6.90
C SER A 66 -2.58 9.42 -5.50
N LEU A 67 -1.85 8.37 -5.07
CA LEU A 67 -1.92 7.89 -3.68
C LEU A 67 -1.57 9.01 -2.70
N ILE A 68 -0.45 9.70 -2.90
CA ILE A 68 0.00 10.79 -2.00
C ILE A 68 -1.03 11.91 -1.98
N GLU A 69 -1.54 12.32 -3.14
CA GLU A 69 -2.50 13.40 -3.24
C GLU A 69 -3.79 13.10 -2.49
N GLU A 70 -4.39 11.92 -2.75
CA GLU A 70 -5.67 11.55 -2.14
C GLU A 70 -5.53 11.24 -0.64
N GLU A 71 -4.46 10.57 -0.22
CA GLU A 71 -4.20 10.28 1.19
C GLU A 71 -3.93 11.55 2.01
N SER A 72 -3.35 12.58 1.39
CA SER A 72 -3.12 13.88 2.04
C SER A 72 -4.41 14.65 2.30
N LYS A 73 -5.49 14.36 1.57
CA LYS A 73 -6.82 14.95 1.77
C LYS A 73 -7.59 14.31 2.94
N LEU A 74 -7.18 13.12 3.38
CA LEU A 74 -7.85 12.39 4.46
C LEU A 74 -7.46 12.90 5.84
N ASN A 75 -8.38 12.74 6.81
CA ASN A 75 -8.10 13.06 8.21
C ASN A 75 -6.94 12.23 8.75
N SER A 76 -6.20 12.77 9.72
CA SER A 76 -5.09 12.05 10.38
C SER A 76 -5.51 10.72 11.00
N SER A 77 -6.79 10.59 11.38
CA SER A 77 -7.40 9.38 11.89
C SER A 77 -7.71 8.32 10.84
N GLU A 78 -7.60 8.62 9.54
CA GLU A 78 -8.04 7.79 8.41
C GLU A 78 -6.93 7.55 7.38
N LYS A 79 -6.04 8.54 7.18
CA LYS A 79 -4.93 8.47 6.24
C LYS A 79 -3.92 7.36 6.57
N MET A 80 -3.22 6.89 5.55
CA MET A 80 -2.06 6.01 5.69
C MET A 80 -1.01 6.70 6.56
N GLN A 81 -0.44 5.95 7.50
CA GLN A 81 0.57 6.45 8.43
C GLN A 81 1.98 6.05 8.01
N VAL A 82 2.10 4.93 7.30
CA VAL A 82 3.35 4.40 6.78
C VAL A 82 3.10 3.75 5.43
N ILE A 83 4.14 3.73 4.58
CA ILE A 83 4.13 3.07 3.28
C ILE A 83 5.28 2.08 3.20
N SER A 84 5.00 0.86 2.74
CA SER A 84 6.02 -0.14 2.42
C SER A 84 6.34 -0.07 0.91
N VAL A 85 7.58 0.27 0.58
CA VAL A 85 8.06 0.37 -0.81
C VAL A 85 8.68 -0.97 -1.23
N LEU A 86 8.00 -1.68 -2.13
CA LEU A 86 8.33 -3.03 -2.62
C LEU A 86 8.61 -3.04 -4.13
N THR A 87 8.89 -1.88 -4.70
CA THR A 87 9.20 -1.70 -6.12
C THR A 87 10.67 -2.07 -6.41
N PRO A 88 11.09 -2.15 -7.69
CA PRO A 88 12.51 -2.28 -8.04
C PRO A 88 13.39 -1.17 -7.44
N ASN A 89 14.63 -1.51 -7.06
CA ASN A 89 15.52 -0.65 -6.26
C ASN A 89 15.72 0.77 -6.82
N PHE A 90 15.77 0.93 -8.15
CA PHE A 90 15.98 2.25 -8.77
C PHE A 90 14.82 3.23 -8.53
N LEU A 91 13.64 2.72 -8.13
CA LEU A 91 12.47 3.53 -7.79
C LEU A 91 12.41 3.90 -6.30
N HIS A 92 13.20 3.28 -5.44
CA HIS A 92 13.10 3.47 -3.99
C HIS A 92 13.32 4.93 -3.59
N TYR A 93 14.44 5.52 -4.00
CA TYR A 93 14.75 6.92 -3.67
C TYR A 93 13.72 7.92 -4.21
N PRO A 94 13.39 7.94 -5.52
CA PRO A 94 12.43 8.91 -6.04
C PRO A 94 11.03 8.76 -5.43
N MET A 95 10.59 7.53 -5.11
CA MET A 95 9.30 7.32 -4.42
C MET A 95 9.37 7.78 -2.97
N ALA A 96 10.35 7.30 -2.19
CA ALA A 96 10.46 7.60 -0.76
C ALA A 96 10.67 9.10 -0.48
N LYS A 97 11.28 9.84 -1.41
CA LYS A 97 11.47 11.30 -1.28
C LYS A 97 10.15 12.08 -1.38
N LYS A 98 9.13 11.55 -2.06
CA LYS A 98 7.82 12.22 -2.22
C LYS A 98 6.80 11.84 -1.14
N LEU A 99 7.03 10.74 -0.41
CA LEU A 99 6.20 10.27 0.70
C LEU A 99 6.43 11.11 1.96
#